data_AF-A0A967DXU3-F1
#
_entry.id   AF-A0A967DXU3-F1
#
_cell.length_a   1.000
_cell.length_b   1.000
_cell.length_c   1.000
_cell.angle_alpha   90.00
_cell.angle_beta   90.00
_cell.angle_gamma   90.00
#
_symmetry.space_group_name_H-M   'P 1'
#
loop_
_entity.id
_entity.type
_entity.pdbx_description
1 polymer ?
#
loop_
_entity_poly.entity_id
_entity_poly.type
_entity_poly.pdbx_seq_one_letter_code
_entity_poly.pdbx_strand_id
1 'polypeptide(L)'
;MRKDDHVYKTVELTGTSRLTFEAAVEHAITTAARTLRHLRWFEVMGVRGEIENDSEIRWQVTLKVGFTIESSDDQNDRRTLQIFGKGRVRLPSGPPKTKRRTAPRQ
;
A
#
# COMPACT_ATOMS: atom_id res chain seq x y z
N MET A 1 12.21 0.31 14.99
CA MET A 1 11.85 -0.20 13.65
C MET A 1 11.01 0.88 12.99
N ARG A 2 11.40 1.39 11.81
CA ARG A 2 10.66 2.46 11.14
C ARG A 2 9.33 1.89 10.63
N LYS A 3 8.26 2.66 10.80
CA LYS A 3 6.86 2.23 10.69
C LYS A 3 6.27 2.49 9.30
N ASP A 4 7.14 2.75 8.33
CA ASP A 4 6.79 3.29 7.01
C ASP A 4 7.21 2.36 5.86
N ASP A 5 7.75 1.18 6.18
CA ASP A 5 8.16 0.19 5.19
C ASP A 5 6.92 -0.57 4.70
N HIS A 6 6.29 -0.05 3.65
CA HIS A 6 5.16 -0.72 3.01
C HIS A 6 5.63 -1.79 2.03
N VAL A 7 5.06 -2.99 2.15
CA VAL A 7 5.18 -4.03 1.13
C VAL A 7 4.13 -3.79 0.06
N TYR A 8 4.58 -3.72 -1.18
CA TYR A 8 3.70 -3.57 -2.34
C TYR A 8 3.72 -4.83 -3.17
N LYS A 9 2.56 -5.19 -3.70
CA LYS A 9 2.43 -6.19 -4.74
C LYS A 9 2.03 -5.51 -6.04
N THR A 10 2.67 -5.93 -7.11
CA THR A 10 2.33 -5.51 -8.47
C THR A 10 1.63 -6.64 -9.20
N VAL A 11 0.59 -6.31 -9.96
CA VAL A 11 -0.08 -7.23 -10.89
C VAL A 11 -0.10 -6.64 -12.28
N GLU A 12 -0.09 -7.49 -13.30
CA GLU A 12 -0.21 -7.07 -14.69
C GLU A 12 -1.64 -7.30 -15.19
N LEU A 13 -2.19 -6.31 -15.89
CA LEU A 13 -3.53 -6.35 -16.45
C LEU A 13 -3.55 -5.64 -17.80
N THR A 14 -4.41 -6.09 -18.71
CA THR A 14 -4.62 -5.43 -20.01
C THR A 14 -6.03 -4.87 -20.07
N GLY A 15 -6.14 -3.56 -20.20
CA GLY A 15 -7.39 -2.86 -20.45
C GLY A 15 -7.66 -2.71 -21.94
N THR A 16 -8.93 -2.68 -22.32
CA THR A 16 -9.33 -2.50 -23.72
C THR A 16 -10.40 -1.43 -23.88
N SER A 17 -10.32 -0.66 -24.97
CA SER A 17 -11.33 0.34 -25.34
C SER A 17 -11.36 0.58 -26.85
N ARG A 18 -12.54 0.92 -27.40
CA ARG A 18 -12.69 1.35 -28.81
C ARG A 18 -12.52 2.86 -29.01
N LEU A 19 -12.46 3.62 -27.91
CA LEU A 19 -12.48 5.08 -27.95
C LEU A 19 -11.08 5.65 -27.94
N THR A 20 -10.37 5.49 -26.82
CA THR A 20 -9.04 6.04 -26.62
C THR A 20 -8.15 5.13 -25.77
N PHE A 21 -6.86 5.42 -25.79
CA PHE A 21 -5.87 4.82 -24.91
C PHE A 21 -6.22 5.05 -23.43
N GLU A 22 -6.57 6.29 -23.05
CA GLU A 22 -6.91 6.66 -21.68
C GLU A 22 -8.13 5.88 -21.17
N ALA A 23 -9.15 5.72 -22.02
CA ALA A 23 -10.33 4.94 -21.69
C ALA A 23 -9.98 3.46 -21.43
N ALA A 24 -9.00 2.89 -22.16
CA ALA A 24 -8.52 1.53 -21.90
C ALA A 24 -7.78 1.45 -20.54
N VAL A 25 -6.97 2.46 -20.19
CA VAL A 25 -6.28 2.54 -18.90
C VAL A 25 -7.28 2.63 -17.74
N GLU A 26 -8.22 3.57 -17.81
CA GLU A 26 -9.25 3.77 -16.80
C GLU A 26 -10.10 2.51 -16.61
N HIS A 27 -10.47 1.84 -17.70
CA HIS A 27 -11.23 0.59 -17.64
C HIS A 27 -10.45 -0.51 -16.91
N ALA A 28 -9.14 -0.64 -17.17
CA ALA A 28 -8.28 -1.59 -16.49
C ALA A 28 -8.17 -1.30 -14.98
N ILE A 29 -7.91 -0.05 -14.59
CA ILE A 29 -7.79 0.37 -13.18
C ILE A 29 -9.11 0.19 -12.44
N THR A 30 -10.22 0.59 -13.06
CA THR A 30 -11.56 0.46 -12.45
C THR A 30 -11.91 -1.00 -12.22
N THR A 31 -11.56 -1.88 -13.16
CA THR A 31 -11.77 -3.33 -13.02
C THR A 31 -10.90 -3.89 -11.90
N ALA A 32 -9.62 -3.53 -11.84
CA ALA A 32 -8.72 -3.94 -10.76
C ALA A 32 -9.22 -3.48 -9.38
N ALA A 33 -9.75 -2.27 -9.27
CA ALA A 33 -10.25 -1.70 -8.01
C ALA A 33 -11.44 -2.49 -7.42
N ARG A 34 -12.14 -3.30 -8.23
CA ARG A 34 -13.23 -4.17 -7.74
C ARG A 34 -12.71 -5.25 -6.82
N THR A 35 -11.56 -5.84 -7.13
CA THR A 35 -10.97 -6.98 -6.40
C THR A 35 -9.78 -6.60 -5.53
N LEU A 36 -9.00 -5.60 -5.94
CA LEU A 36 -7.79 -5.15 -5.25
C LEU A 36 -8.08 -3.88 -4.45
N ARG A 37 -7.54 -3.81 -3.23
CA ARG A 37 -7.66 -2.64 -2.35
C ARG A 37 -6.32 -1.94 -2.26
N HIS A 38 -6.34 -0.66 -1.87
CA HIS A 38 -5.15 0.16 -1.71
C HIS A 38 -4.28 0.24 -2.97
N LEU A 39 -4.90 0.42 -4.14
CA LEU A 39 -4.18 0.77 -5.35
C LEU A 39 -3.42 2.10 -5.13
N ARG A 40 -2.18 2.18 -5.58
CA ARG A 40 -1.30 3.34 -5.32
C ARG A 40 -0.78 3.96 -6.60
N TRP A 41 -0.28 3.14 -7.52
CA TRP A 41 0.24 3.61 -8.80
C TRP A 41 0.01 2.56 -9.88
N PHE A 42 0.20 2.98 -11.12
CA PHE A 42 0.27 2.10 -12.26
C PHE A 42 1.41 2.53 -13.19
N GLU A 43 1.89 1.60 -14.00
CA GLU A 43 2.91 1.79 -15.02
C GLU A 43 2.39 1.20 -16.33
N VAL A 44 2.53 1.94 -17.43
CA VAL A 44 2.15 1.46 -18.75
C VAL A 44 3.30 0.65 -19.33
N MET A 45 3.08 -0.66 -19.50
CA MET A 45 4.08 -1.57 -20.04
C MET A 45 4.09 -1.58 -21.57
N GLY A 46 2.94 -1.30 -22.19
CA GLY A 46 2.83 -1.29 -23.63
C GLY A 46 1.45 -0.91 -24.11
N VAL A 47 1.42 -0.33 -25.31
CA VAL A 47 0.21 0.02 -26.04
C VAL A 47 0.16 -0.82 -27.29
N ARG A 48 -0.95 -1.51 -27.48
CA ARG A 48 -1.26 -2.30 -28.67
C ARG A 48 -2.64 -1.88 -29.18
N GLY A 49 -2.93 -2.24 -30.41
CA GLY A 49 -4.23 -2.01 -31.03
C GLY A 49 -4.58 -3.18 -31.93
N GLU A 50 -5.83 -3.60 -31.87
CA GLU A 50 -6.43 -4.52 -32.84
C GLU A 50 -7.18 -3.70 -33.89
N ILE A 51 -6.99 -4.05 -35.16
CA ILE A 51 -7.68 -3.42 -36.28
C ILE A 51 -8.84 -4.34 -36.69
N GLU A 52 -10.06 -3.87 -36.52
CA GLU A 52 -11.30 -4.52 -36.93
C GLU A 52 -11.81 -3.89 -38.24
N ASN A 53 -12.17 -4.73 -39.23
CA ASN A 53 -12.75 -4.31 -40.51
C ASN A 53 -11.96 -3.21 -41.25
N ASP A 54 -10.63 -3.26 -41.19
CA ASP A 54 -9.71 -2.29 -41.80
C ASP A 54 -9.91 -0.80 -41.40
N SER A 55 -10.74 -0.53 -40.37
CA SER A 55 -11.25 0.82 -40.09
C SER A 55 -11.40 1.13 -38.60
N GLU A 56 -11.78 0.14 -37.79
CA GLU A 56 -12.01 0.31 -36.36
C GLU A 56 -10.78 -0.12 -35.56
N ILE A 57 -10.37 0.71 -34.59
CA ILE A 57 -9.24 0.40 -33.72
C ILE A 57 -9.76 0.08 -32.33
N ARG A 58 -9.40 -1.09 -31.81
CA ARG A 58 -9.55 -1.44 -30.40
C ARG A 58 -8.21 -1.32 -29.70
N TRP A 59 -8.09 -0.29 -28.87
CA TRP A 59 -6.94 -0.07 -28.01
C TRP A 59 -6.83 -1.19 -26.98
N GLN A 60 -5.62 -1.68 -26.78
CA GLN A 60 -5.24 -2.66 -25.78
C GLN A 60 -4.03 -2.11 -25.02
N VAL A 61 -4.17 -1.88 -23.72
CA VAL A 61 -3.12 -1.26 -22.92
C VAL A 61 -2.76 -2.17 -21.77
N THR A 62 -1.53 -2.65 -21.76
CA THR A 62 -1.01 -3.48 -20.68
C THR A 62 -0.39 -2.60 -19.61
N LEU A 63 -0.87 -2.76 -18.37
CA LEU A 63 -0.48 -2.01 -17.20
C LEU A 63 0.07 -2.94 -16.12
N LYS A 64 1.09 -2.48 -15.41
CA LYS A 64 1.40 -2.98 -14.07
C LYS A 64 0.79 -2.07 -13.03
N VAL A 65 0.02 -2.62 -12.10
CA VAL A 65 -0.63 -1.86 -11.03
C VAL A 65 -0.05 -2.30 -9.69
N GLY A 66 0.46 -1.33 -8.93
CA GLY A 66 0.98 -1.52 -7.59
C GLY A 66 -0.06 -1.20 -6.53
N PHE A 67 -0.18 -2.08 -5.54
CA PHE A 67 -1.05 -1.88 -4.38
C PHE A 67 -0.38 -2.35 -3.10
N THR A 68 -0.71 -1.69 -1.99
CA THR A 68 -0.16 -2.04 -0.68
C THR A 68 -0.75 -3.34 -0.18
N ILE A 69 0.10 -4.24 0.32
CA ILE A 69 -0.35 -5.40 1.09
C ILE A 69 -0.41 -5.01 2.56
N GLU A 70 -1.57 -5.22 3.18
CA GLU A 70 -1.69 -5.13 4.63
C GLU A 70 -1.00 -6.34 5.25
N SER A 71 -0.04 -6.08 6.15
CA SER A 71 0.58 -7.15 6.91
C SER A 71 -0.26 -7.43 8.15
N SER A 72 -0.37 -8.71 8.54
CA SER A 72 -1.10 -9.14 9.74
C SER A 72 -0.66 -8.41 11.02
N ASP A 73 0.55 -7.84 11.00
CA ASP A 73 1.19 -7.12 12.09
C ASP A 73 0.59 -5.72 12.32
N ASP A 74 -0.11 -5.16 11.33
CA ASP A 74 -0.75 -3.84 11.44
C ASP A 74 -2.00 -3.85 12.36
N GLN A 75 -2.59 -5.03 12.60
CA GLN A 75 -3.80 -5.17 13.41
C GLN A 75 -3.53 -5.23 14.93
N ASN A 76 -2.28 -5.42 15.37
CA ASN A 76 -1.96 -5.55 16.79
C ASN A 76 -1.95 -4.20 17.54
N ASP A 77 -1.83 -3.07 16.82
CA ASP A 77 -1.66 -1.75 17.43
C ASP A 77 -2.98 -1.02 17.75
N ARG A 78 -4.13 -1.57 17.32
CA ARG A 78 -5.46 -0.98 17.57
C ARG A 78 -6.20 -1.57 18.78
N ARG A 79 -5.70 -2.63 19.42
CA ARG A 79 -6.35 -3.25 20.60
C ARG A 79 -6.03 -2.59 21.94
N THR A 80 -5.15 -1.58 21.99
CA THR A 80 -4.75 -0.91 23.25
C THR A 80 -5.78 0.11 23.78
N LEU A 81 -6.84 0.46 23.02
CA LEU A 81 -7.74 1.55 23.42
C LEU A 81 -9.11 1.14 23.99
N GLN A 82 -9.34 -0.14 24.27
CA GLN A 82 -10.59 -0.57 24.93
C GLN A 82 -10.35 -1.57 26.06
N ILE A 83 -9.36 -1.33 26.93
CA ILE A 83 -9.43 -1.97 28.25
C ILE A 83 -8.94 -1.04 29.35
N PHE A 84 -9.80 -0.92 30.36
CA PHE A 84 -9.64 -0.34 31.69
C PHE A 84 -9.91 1.16 31.86
N GLY A 85 -11.16 1.42 32.26
CA GLY A 85 -11.40 2.40 33.31
C GLY A 85 -10.51 2.10 34.53
N LYS A 86 -9.88 3.17 35.02
CA LYS A 86 -9.10 3.33 36.27
C LYS A 86 -7.69 2.71 36.29
N GLY A 87 -6.70 3.57 36.03
CA GLY A 87 -5.33 3.43 36.54
C GLY A 87 -4.24 3.59 35.48
N ARG A 88 -3.81 4.83 35.19
CA ARG A 88 -2.66 5.10 34.31
C ARG A 88 -1.35 4.83 35.06
N VAL A 89 -0.52 3.92 34.55
CA VAL A 89 0.93 3.93 34.80
C VAL A 89 1.64 4.03 33.46
N ARG A 90 2.39 5.11 33.23
CA ARG A 90 3.30 5.24 32.10
C ARG A 90 4.66 4.65 32.51
N LEU A 91 5.12 3.63 31.78
CA LEU A 91 6.51 3.20 31.85
C LEU A 91 7.39 4.17 31.02
N PRO A 92 8.56 4.62 31.53
CA PRO A 92 9.47 5.43 30.75
C PRO A 92 10.17 4.58 29.67
N SER A 93 10.11 5.06 28.43
CA SER A 93 10.78 4.48 27.26
C SER A 93 12.25 4.93 27.20
N GLY A 94 13.10 4.40 28.07
CA GLY A 94 14.54 4.68 28.02
C GLY A 94 15.36 3.64 28.79
N PRO A 95 16.60 3.35 28.35
CA PRO A 95 17.46 2.39 29.04
C PRO A 95 17.83 2.90 30.45
N PRO A 96 18.03 2.01 31.43
CA PRO A 96 18.25 2.37 32.83
C PRO A 96 19.55 3.18 32.99
N LYS A 97 19.45 4.40 33.54
CA LYS A 97 20.64 5.18 33.93
C LYS A 97 21.27 4.54 35.18
N THR A 98 22.46 3.96 35.04
CA THR A 98 23.29 3.49 36.14
C THR A 98 23.65 4.65 37.06
N LYS A 99 23.10 4.69 38.28
CA LYS A 99 23.48 5.68 39.30
C LYS A 99 24.91 5.39 39.77
N ARG A 100 25.88 6.23 39.37
CA ARG A 100 27.19 6.27 40.04
C ARG A 100 26.98 6.71 41.49
N ARG A 101 27.23 5.82 42.45
CA ARG A 101 27.34 6.15 43.88
C ARG A 101 28.65 6.90 44.09
N THR A 102 28.60 8.18 44.41
CA THR A 102 29.74 8.88 45.03
C THR A 102 29.76 8.52 46.51
N ALA A 103 30.90 7.99 46.96
CA ALA A 103 31.17 7.69 48.38
C ALA A 103 31.33 8.99 49.18
N PRO A 104 31.02 8.98 50.50
CA PRO A 104 31.23 10.15 51.34
C PRO A 104 32.72 10.33 51.62
N ARG A 105 33.23 11.56 51.43
CA ARG A 105 34.59 11.93 51.86
C ARG A 105 34.49 12.47 53.29
N GLN A 106 35.33 11.93 54.17
CA GLN A 106 35.60 12.47 55.51
C GLN A 106 36.18 13.88 55.41
#